data_AF-A0A8J6F707-F1
#
_entry.id   AF-A0A8J6F707-F1
#
_cell.length_a   1.000
_cell.length_b   1.000
_cell.length_c   1.000
_cell.angle_alpha   90.00
_cell.angle_beta   90.00
_cell.angle_gamma   90.00
#
_symmetry.space_group_name_H-M   'P 1'
#
loop_
_entity.id
_entity.type
_entity.pdbx_description
1 polymer ?
#
loop_
_entity_poly.entity_id
_entity_poly.type
_entity_poly.pdbx_seq_one_letter_code
_entity_poly.pdbx_strand_id
1 'polypeptide(L)'
;MLIDDTVTAHENTGKDKEELEGLCLQLLELLEKMQQIQLKMEKLTSTFKGVCDLEAYQCSGENPRPILFHTWPTTLFYETSLKMSEMYKKEISLKAMIVGEIAHTSDQDLLMVYLSCWLYQPYVDNSIKVLLESMLLETGHRPM
;
A
#
# COMPACT_ATOMS: atom_id res chain seq x y z
N MET A 1 16.47 52.87 -22.02
CA MET A 1 16.17 51.49 -22.46
C MET A 1 16.19 50.63 -21.21
N LEU A 2 15.03 50.51 -20.55
CA LEU A 2 14.82 49.71 -19.34
C LEU A 2 13.58 48.87 -19.65
N ILE A 3 13.82 47.64 -20.12
CA ILE A 3 12.80 46.65 -20.45
C ILE A 3 13.25 45.34 -19.79
N ASP A 4 12.32 44.72 -19.05
CA ASP A 4 12.19 43.27 -18.78
C ASP A 4 13.07 42.52 -17.75
N ASP A 5 13.17 43.02 -16.51
CA ASP A 5 13.49 42.13 -15.37
C ASP A 5 12.22 41.67 -14.59
N THR A 6 11.08 42.33 -14.78
CA THR A 6 9.82 42.00 -14.08
C THR A 6 8.92 41.03 -14.85
N VAL A 7 9.03 40.98 -16.19
CA VAL A 7 8.22 40.10 -17.05
C VAL A 7 8.72 38.65 -16.99
N THR A 8 10.05 38.47 -16.97
CA THR A 8 10.74 37.17 -16.86
C THR A 8 10.49 36.47 -15.53
N ALA A 9 10.37 37.21 -14.41
CA ALA A 9 10.06 36.62 -13.10
C ALA A 9 8.61 36.09 -13.01
N HIS A 10 7.65 36.80 -13.62
CA HIS A 10 6.23 36.46 -13.55
C HIS A 10 5.86 35.26 -14.45
N GLU A 11 6.53 35.11 -15.60
CA GLU A 11 6.39 33.94 -16.48
C GLU A 11 7.01 32.67 -15.85
N ASN A 12 8.15 32.78 -15.16
CA ASN A 12 8.81 31.63 -14.53
C ASN A 12 8.00 31.08 -13.35
N THR A 13 7.40 31.96 -12.51
CA THR A 13 6.54 31.53 -11.40
C THR A 13 5.25 30.83 -11.85
N GLY A 14 4.72 31.19 -13.02
CA GLY A 14 3.55 30.51 -13.60
C GLY A 14 3.89 29.09 -14.04
N LYS A 15 5.07 28.92 -14.64
CA LYS A 15 5.58 27.64 -15.12
C LYS A 15 5.93 26.68 -13.98
N ASP A 16 6.60 27.17 -12.94
CA ASP A 16 6.96 26.36 -11.76
C ASP A 16 5.71 25.84 -11.02
N LYS A 17 4.65 26.66 -10.98
CA LYS A 17 3.36 26.28 -10.38
C LYS A 17 2.63 25.23 -11.19
N GLU A 18 2.64 25.35 -12.52
CA GLU A 18 2.04 24.37 -13.43
C GLU A 18 2.77 23.01 -13.37
N GLU A 19 4.10 23.04 -13.27
CA GLU A 19 4.91 21.84 -13.08
C GLU A 19 4.61 21.16 -11.73
N LEU A 20 4.54 21.94 -10.64
CA LEU A 20 4.17 21.44 -9.31
C LEU A 20 2.78 20.81 -9.31
N GLU A 21 1.80 21.47 -9.94
CA GLU A 21 0.44 20.94 -10.08
C GLU A 21 0.44 19.61 -10.83
N GLY A 22 1.18 19.52 -11.94
CA GLY A 22 1.35 18.29 -12.70
C GLY A 22 1.96 17.14 -11.88
N LEU A 23 2.98 17.44 -11.06
CA LEU A 23 3.59 16.45 -10.17
C LEU A 23 2.63 16.00 -9.05
N CYS A 24 1.87 16.91 -8.47
CA CYS A 24 0.84 16.60 -7.48
C CYS A 24 -0.26 15.69 -8.05
N LEU A 25 -0.69 15.95 -9.29
CA LEU A 25 -1.67 15.09 -9.98
C LEU A 25 -1.13 13.67 -10.21
N GLN A 26 0.13 13.53 -10.65
CA GLN A 26 0.75 12.22 -10.79
C GLN A 26 0.87 11.48 -9.45
N LEU A 27 1.16 12.20 -8.38
CA LEU A 27 1.27 11.64 -7.04
C LEU A 27 -0.09 11.16 -6.51
N LEU A 28 -1.16 11.90 -6.78
CA LEU A 28 -2.54 11.51 -6.50
C LEU A 28 -2.94 10.25 -7.29
N GLU A 29 -2.64 10.20 -8.58
CA GLU A 29 -2.92 9.02 -9.41
C GLU A 29 -2.18 7.77 -8.90
N LEU A 30 -0.93 7.94 -8.49
CA LEU A 30 -0.14 6.85 -7.88
C LEU A 30 -0.77 6.38 -6.56
N LEU A 31 -1.19 7.31 -5.70
CA LEU A 31 -1.86 7.00 -4.45
C LEU A 31 -3.17 6.24 -4.68
N GLU A 32 -3.96 6.64 -5.68
CA GLU A 32 -5.19 5.94 -6.05
C GLU A 32 -4.90 4.50 -6.49
N LYS A 33 -3.88 4.29 -7.33
CA LYS A 33 -3.45 2.94 -7.72
C LYS A 33 -3.04 2.09 -6.52
N MET A 34 -2.33 2.65 -5.55
CA MET A 34 -1.98 1.96 -4.30
C MET A 34 -3.23 1.59 -3.48
N GLN A 35 -4.20 2.51 -3.37
CA GLN A 35 -5.48 2.26 -2.72
C GLN A 35 -6.24 1.11 -3.40
N GLN A 36 -6.28 1.07 -4.73
CA GLN A 36 -6.93 -0.03 -5.46
C GLN A 36 -6.27 -1.39 -5.18
N ILE A 37 -4.94 -1.44 -5.02
CA ILE A 37 -4.24 -2.67 -4.65
C ILE A 37 -4.62 -3.09 -3.22
N GLN A 38 -4.67 -2.14 -2.28
CA GLN A 38 -5.06 -2.44 -0.90
C GLN A 38 -6.52 -2.91 -0.79
N LEU A 39 -7.44 -2.33 -1.55
CA LEU A 39 -8.83 -2.81 -1.59
C LEU A 39 -8.94 -4.24 -2.13
N LYS A 40 -8.12 -4.60 -3.14
CA LYS A 40 -8.04 -5.98 -3.62
C LYS A 40 -7.52 -6.93 -2.54
N MET A 41 -6.57 -6.46 -1.72
CA MET A 41 -6.02 -7.22 -0.61
C MET A 41 -7.05 -7.43 0.52
N GLU A 42 -7.84 -6.41 0.88
CA GLU A 42 -8.94 -6.53 1.85
C GLU A 42 -10.00 -7.52 1.38
N LYS A 43 -10.36 -7.48 0.09
CA LYS A 43 -11.28 -8.43 -0.52
C LYS A 43 -10.74 -9.87 -0.44
N LEU A 44 -9.49 -10.07 -0.80
CA LEU A 44 -8.83 -11.38 -0.71
C LEU A 44 -8.80 -11.90 0.74
N THR A 45 -8.50 -11.03 1.69
CA THR A 45 -8.53 -11.35 3.13
C THR A 45 -9.92 -11.81 3.57
N SER A 46 -10.97 -11.14 3.09
CA SER A 46 -12.37 -11.51 3.36
C SER A 46 -12.72 -12.87 2.74
N THR A 47 -12.19 -13.17 1.56
CA THR A 47 -12.32 -14.49 0.94
C THR A 47 -11.66 -15.56 1.79
N PHE A 48 -10.42 -15.36 2.26
CA PHE A 48 -9.75 -16.33 3.13
C PHE A 48 -10.52 -16.57 4.43
N LYS A 49 -11.11 -15.52 5.02
CA LYS A 49 -12.00 -15.65 6.16
C LYS A 49 -13.18 -16.56 5.85
N GLY A 50 -13.86 -16.33 4.72
CA GLY A 50 -14.98 -17.17 4.29
C GLY A 50 -14.59 -18.63 4.09
N VAL A 51 -13.37 -18.91 3.59
CA VAL A 51 -12.86 -20.29 3.48
C VAL A 51 -12.64 -20.90 4.88
N CYS A 52 -12.07 -20.14 5.83
CA CYS A 52 -11.91 -20.60 7.21
C CYS A 52 -13.25 -20.92 7.88
N ASP A 53 -14.24 -20.04 7.71
CA ASP A 53 -15.59 -20.21 8.27
C ASP A 53 -16.28 -21.45 7.68
N LEU A 54 -16.12 -21.68 6.37
CA LEU A 54 -16.65 -22.86 5.68
C LEU A 54 -15.96 -24.15 6.16
N GLU A 55 -14.64 -24.14 6.28
CA GLU A 55 -13.87 -25.28 6.80
C GLU A 55 -14.31 -25.60 8.23
N ALA A 56 -14.44 -24.59 9.09
CA ALA A 56 -14.91 -24.76 10.47
C ALA A 56 -16.30 -25.37 10.52
N TYR A 57 -17.23 -24.92 9.68
CA TYR A 57 -18.58 -25.47 9.58
C TYR A 57 -18.58 -26.94 9.13
N GLN A 58 -17.80 -27.29 8.10
CA GLN A 58 -17.72 -28.66 7.57
C GLN A 58 -17.03 -29.65 8.50
N CYS A 59 -16.07 -29.17 9.30
CA CYS A 59 -15.26 -29.99 10.20
C CYS A 59 -15.79 -30.00 11.65
N SER A 60 -17.02 -29.53 11.88
CA SER A 60 -17.72 -29.59 13.18
C SER A 60 -18.10 -31.02 13.64
N GLY A 61 -17.78 -32.05 12.83
CA GLY A 61 -18.06 -33.47 13.10
C GLY A 61 -16.83 -34.35 12.90
N GLU A 62 -17.01 -35.67 12.76
CA GLU A 62 -15.90 -36.65 12.63
C GLU A 62 -15.23 -36.68 11.24
N ASN A 63 -15.54 -35.73 10.35
CA ASN A 63 -14.96 -35.71 9.01
C ASN A 63 -13.50 -35.22 9.05
N PRO A 64 -12.57 -35.94 8.39
CA PRO A 64 -11.18 -35.48 8.28
C PRO A 64 -11.11 -34.16 7.50
N ARG A 65 -10.29 -33.22 8.00
CA ARG A 65 -10.10 -31.91 7.36
C ARG A 65 -9.46 -32.09 5.99
N PRO A 66 -9.97 -31.42 4.93
CA PRO A 66 -9.33 -31.45 3.62
C PRO A 66 -7.97 -30.75 3.70
N ILE A 67 -6.93 -31.38 3.15
CA ILE A 67 -5.60 -30.77 3.00
C ILE A 67 -5.66 -29.86 1.76
N LEU A 68 -5.76 -28.55 1.98
CA LEU A 68 -5.88 -27.56 0.91
C LEU A 68 -4.52 -26.99 0.45
N PHE A 69 -3.51 -27.04 1.32
CA PHE A 69 -2.18 -26.48 1.09
C PHE A 69 -1.10 -27.47 1.55
N HIS A 70 0.17 -27.20 1.22
CA HIS A 70 1.27 -28.12 1.49
C HIS A 70 1.49 -28.37 2.98
N THR A 71 1.67 -27.30 3.76
CA THR A 71 1.97 -27.34 5.20
C THR A 71 1.16 -26.33 6.00
N TRP A 72 0.63 -25.28 5.38
CA TRP A 72 -0.12 -24.24 6.08
C TRP A 72 -1.58 -24.59 6.30
N PRO A 73 -2.15 -24.37 7.50
CA PRO A 73 -3.59 -24.41 7.70
C PRO A 73 -4.24 -23.18 7.04
N THR A 74 -5.52 -23.31 6.63
CA THR A 74 -6.30 -22.20 6.03
C THR A 74 -6.32 -20.95 6.92
N THR A 75 -6.36 -21.14 8.24
CA THR A 75 -6.36 -20.03 9.22
C THR A 75 -5.12 -19.16 9.11
N LEU A 76 -3.95 -19.75 8.82
CA LEU A 76 -2.70 -19.02 8.70
C LEU A 76 -2.67 -18.14 7.44
N PHE A 77 -3.34 -18.55 6.36
CA PHE A 77 -3.54 -17.69 5.19
C PHE A 77 -4.39 -16.47 5.52
N TYR A 78 -5.50 -16.66 6.24
CA TYR A 78 -6.34 -15.56 6.69
C TYR A 78 -5.56 -14.59 7.60
N GLU A 79 -4.92 -15.10 8.65
CA GLU A 79 -4.15 -14.29 9.61
C GLU A 79 -3.02 -13.50 8.93
N THR A 80 -2.28 -14.16 8.03
CA THR A 80 -1.20 -13.52 7.27
C THR A 80 -1.74 -12.43 6.35
N SER A 81 -2.80 -12.73 5.59
CA SER A 81 -3.43 -11.74 4.69
C SER A 81 -3.99 -10.54 5.45
N LEU A 82 -4.63 -10.76 6.61
CA LEU A 82 -5.13 -9.71 7.49
C LEU A 82 -4.00 -8.83 8.02
N LYS A 83 -2.92 -9.43 8.53
CA LYS A 83 -1.75 -8.69 9.03
C LYS A 83 -1.19 -7.76 7.94
N MET A 84 -0.97 -8.29 6.74
CA MET A 84 -0.46 -7.51 5.62
C MET A 84 -1.43 -6.39 5.22
N SER A 85 -2.74 -6.69 5.15
CA SER A 85 -3.78 -5.72 4.79
C SER A 85 -3.82 -4.52 5.74
N GLU A 86 -3.78 -4.77 7.05
CA GLU A 86 -3.78 -3.71 8.07
C GLU A 86 -2.54 -2.82 8.02
N MET A 87 -1.39 -3.41 7.69
CA MET A 87 -0.14 -2.66 7.55
C MET A 87 -0.16 -1.74 6.33
N TYR A 88 -0.58 -2.25 5.17
CA TYR A 88 -0.73 -1.43 3.97
C TYR A 88 -1.84 -0.38 4.11
N LYS A 89 -2.89 -0.64 4.89
CA LYS A 89 -3.92 0.34 5.22
C LYS A 89 -3.34 1.54 5.98
N LYS A 90 -2.53 1.27 7.00
CA LYS A 90 -1.82 2.34 7.75
C LYS A 90 -0.85 3.10 6.86
N GLU A 91 -0.09 2.39 6.03
CA GLU A 91 0.86 3.01 5.09
C GLU A 91 0.15 3.92 4.08
N ILE A 92 -0.97 3.49 3.52
CA ILE A 92 -1.77 4.31 2.60
C ILE A 92 -2.34 5.54 3.30
N SER A 93 -2.79 5.42 4.55
CA SER A 93 -3.26 6.57 5.32
C SER A 93 -2.16 7.60 5.53
N LEU A 94 -0.93 7.16 5.81
CA LEU A 94 0.24 8.04 5.92
C LEU A 94 0.53 8.71 4.57
N LYS A 95 0.56 7.93 3.48
CA LYS A 95 0.80 8.47 2.14
C LYS A 95 -0.25 9.49 1.73
N ALA A 96 -1.53 9.25 2.03
CA ALA A 96 -2.60 10.20 1.77
C ALA A 96 -2.41 11.52 2.52
N MET A 97 -1.99 11.46 3.79
CA MET A 97 -1.66 12.66 4.57
C MET A 97 -0.48 13.41 3.95
N ILE A 98 0.60 12.70 3.59
CA ILE A 98 1.78 13.32 2.95
C ILE A 98 1.38 14.04 1.66
N VAL A 99 0.60 13.41 0.78
CA VAL A 99 0.16 14.04 -0.49
C VAL A 99 -0.68 15.29 -0.25
N GLY A 100 -1.51 15.30 0.80
CA GLY A 100 -2.31 16.48 1.17
C GLY A 100 -1.45 17.65 1.66
N GLU A 101 -0.36 17.40 2.38
CA GLU A 101 0.43 18.43 3.05
C GLU A 101 1.68 18.88 2.28
N ILE A 102 2.21 18.04 1.38
CA ILE A 102 3.52 18.28 0.74
C ILE A 102 3.56 19.55 -0.12
N ALA A 103 2.45 19.91 -0.78
CA ALA A 103 2.36 21.13 -1.59
C ALA A 103 2.13 22.41 -0.75
N HIS A 104 1.76 22.26 0.52
CA HIS A 104 1.40 23.37 1.42
C HIS A 104 2.49 23.68 2.46
N THR A 105 3.49 22.79 2.58
CA THR A 105 4.56 22.88 3.59
C THR A 105 5.78 23.61 3.03
N SER A 106 6.22 24.66 3.70
CA SER A 106 7.48 25.38 3.39
C SER A 106 8.66 25.00 4.29
N ASP A 107 8.43 24.13 5.28
CA ASP A 107 9.45 23.63 6.21
C ASP A 107 10.25 22.49 5.58
N GLN A 108 11.55 22.72 5.37
CA GLN A 108 12.45 21.73 4.75
C GLN A 108 12.67 20.49 5.62
N ASP A 109 12.72 20.63 6.95
CA ASP A 109 12.94 19.48 7.84
C ASP A 109 11.72 18.55 7.78
N LEU A 110 10.51 19.12 7.73
CA LEU A 110 9.27 18.37 7.58
C LEU A 110 9.16 17.70 6.20
N LEU A 111 9.57 18.38 5.12
CA LEU A 111 9.64 17.78 3.79
C LEU A 111 10.59 16.58 3.73
N MET A 112 11.74 16.66 4.41
CA MET A 112 12.68 15.54 4.52
C MET A 112 12.07 14.36 5.28
N VAL A 113 11.30 14.62 6.34
CA VAL A 113 10.54 13.58 7.04
C VAL A 113 9.51 12.94 6.12
N TYR A 114 8.71 13.72 5.39
CA TYR A 114 7.74 13.18 4.41
C TYR A 114 8.39 12.33 3.34
N LEU A 115 9.52 12.76 2.78
CA LEU A 115 10.28 11.99 1.80
C LEU A 115 10.76 10.66 2.40
N SER A 116 11.32 10.68 3.60
CA SER A 116 11.78 9.46 4.28
C SER A 116 10.63 8.49 4.55
N CYS A 117 9.50 8.98 5.05
CA CYS A 117 8.28 8.23 5.27
C CYS A 117 7.76 7.62 3.96
N TRP A 118 7.80 8.38 2.86
CA TRP A 118 7.35 7.90 1.56
C TRP A 118 8.21 6.74 1.05
N LEU A 119 9.54 6.83 1.18
CA LEU A 119 10.51 5.87 0.68
C LEU A 119 10.59 4.59 1.53
N TYR A 120 10.68 4.74 2.86
CA TYR A 120 10.99 3.61 3.75
C TYR A 120 9.75 2.85 4.23
N GLN A 121 8.54 3.35 3.99
CA GLN A 121 7.28 2.69 4.34
C GLN A 121 7.23 2.20 5.80
N PRO A 122 7.27 3.12 6.78
CA PRO A 122 7.50 2.79 8.19
C PRO A 122 6.45 1.85 8.82
N TYR A 123 5.27 1.74 8.22
CA TYR A 123 4.22 0.83 8.70
C TYR A 123 4.30 -0.58 8.09
N VAL A 124 5.22 -0.82 7.16
CA VAL A 124 5.44 -2.09 6.47
C VAL A 124 6.66 -2.79 7.08
N ASP A 125 6.43 -3.92 7.72
CA ASP A 125 7.45 -4.81 8.30
C ASP A 125 8.10 -5.63 7.18
N ASN A 126 9.42 -5.78 7.25
CA ASN A 126 10.20 -6.64 6.37
C ASN A 126 9.75 -8.11 6.40
N SER A 127 9.11 -8.56 7.49
CA SER A 127 8.54 -9.91 7.58
C SER A 127 7.47 -10.20 6.53
N ILE A 128 6.81 -9.17 5.98
CA ILE A 128 5.78 -9.31 4.93
C ILE A 128 6.33 -10.03 3.69
N LYS A 129 7.57 -9.74 3.30
CA LYS A 129 8.16 -10.36 2.11
C LYS A 129 8.27 -11.87 2.31
N VAL A 130 8.81 -12.30 3.45
CA VAL A 130 8.96 -13.73 3.78
C VAL A 130 7.59 -14.42 3.85
N LEU A 131 6.60 -13.75 4.46
CA LEU A 131 5.23 -14.26 4.56
C LEU A 131 4.57 -14.44 3.19
N LEU A 132 4.69 -13.44 2.31
CA LEU A 132 4.17 -13.52 0.94
C LEU A 132 4.83 -14.66 0.16
N GLU A 133 6.15 -14.81 0.28
CA GLU A 133 6.86 -15.90 -0.40
C GLU A 133 6.43 -17.27 0.11
N SER A 134 6.16 -17.38 1.41
CA SER A 134 5.60 -18.59 2.01
C SER A 134 4.20 -18.88 1.45
N MET A 135 3.31 -17.89 1.35
CA MET A 135 1.98 -18.08 0.75
C MET A 135 2.06 -18.53 -0.72
N LEU A 136 3.01 -18.01 -1.50
CA LEU A 136 3.18 -18.39 -2.91
C LEU A 136 3.70 -19.82 -3.07
N LEU A 137 4.62 -20.24 -2.20
CA LEU A 137 5.11 -21.62 -2.14
C LEU A 137 3.98 -22.57 -1.75
N GLU A 138 3.23 -22.24 -0.70
CA GLU A 138 2.16 -23.08 -0.15
C GLU A 138 0.98 -23.28 -1.10
N THR A 139 0.79 -22.36 -2.05
CA THR A 139 -0.25 -22.42 -3.09
C THR A 139 0.27 -22.94 -4.43
N GLY A 140 1.55 -23.30 -4.54
CA GLY A 140 2.17 -23.79 -5.78
C GLY A 140 2.40 -22.72 -6.86
N HIS A 141 2.19 -21.44 -6.55
CA HIS A 141 2.50 -20.32 -7.46
C HIS A 141 4.01 -20.08 -7.58
N ARG A 142 4.80 -20.60 -6.63
CA ARG A 142 6.25 -20.66 -6.70
C ARG A 142 6.71 -22.13 -6.61
N PRO A 143 7.63 -22.58 -7.48
CA PRO A 143 8.21 -23.91 -7.37
C PRO A 143 9.03 -24.04 -6.07
N MET A 144 9.03 -25.24 -5.49
CA MET A 144 9.90 -25.61 -4.38
C MET A 144 11.34 -25.87 -4.83
#